data_AF-A0A8S3ZEY6-F1
#
_entry.id   AF-A0A8S3ZEY6-F1
#
_cell.length_a   1.000
_cell.length_b   1.000
_cell.length_c   1.000
_cell.angle_alpha   90.00
_cell.angle_beta   90.00
_cell.angle_gamma   90.00
#
_symmetry.space_group_name_H-M   'P 1'
#
loop_
_entity.id
_entity.type
_entity.pdbx_description
1 polymer ?
#
loop_
_entity_poly.entity_id
_entity_poly.type
_entity_poly.pdbx_seq_one_letter_code
_entity_poly.pdbx_strand_id
1 'polypeptide(L)'
;NVAVVVSVLTLTSISIERWFAICQPLTFQQTKKRVIICVVAIWVIANLASIPRLFMMQEFHDNLFPPNVTVLLTTCAPRDESEARKYEIFLVVAFFAVPIAIMGYNYTAIAVCLWSSSSSTKQLTGGDQQAIVSQLMARRRTAKMLVVVVIVFFLCFLPNYIWNILRHSTNVNLESINESVPAITLITQLLVYTNSCTNPIIYNFMSGKFRKEFRSACACCLRCLKQKKPLHSQIHEMEPLSTKRELFSSVMT
;
A
#
# COMPACT_ATOMS: atom_id res chain seq x y z
N ASN A 1 0.76 -10.75 -4.93
CA ASN A 1 0.32 -10.00 -6.13
C ASN A 1 -0.74 -8.96 -5.79
N VAL A 2 -1.89 -9.33 -5.20
CA VAL A 2 -2.98 -8.40 -4.80
C VAL A 2 -2.47 -7.09 -4.17
N ALA A 3 -1.66 -7.16 -3.11
CA ALA A 3 -1.17 -5.97 -2.40
C ALA A 3 -0.37 -5.00 -3.29
N VAL A 4 0.37 -5.54 -4.26
CA VAL A 4 1.16 -4.75 -5.24
C VAL A 4 0.21 -4.01 -6.18
N VAL A 5 -0.75 -4.72 -6.75
CA VAL A 5 -1.76 -4.15 -7.64
C VAL A 5 -2.58 -3.08 -6.94
N VAL A 6 -3.05 -3.35 -5.70
CA VAL A 6 -3.75 -2.34 -4.87
C VAL A 6 -2.88 -1.10 -4.67
N SER A 7 -1.60 -1.27 -4.34
CA SER A 7 -0.69 -0.15 -4.10
C SER A 7 -0.53 0.72 -5.34
N VAL A 8 -0.28 0.12 -6.52
CA VAL A 8 -0.09 0.89 -7.77
C VAL A 8 -1.36 1.62 -8.17
N LEU A 9 -2.49 0.93 -8.17
CA LEU A 9 -3.76 1.55 -8.57
C LEU A 9 -4.16 2.67 -7.60
N THR A 10 -3.87 2.51 -6.31
CA THR A 10 -4.08 3.57 -5.31
C THR A 10 -3.20 4.78 -5.59
N LEU A 11 -1.89 4.60 -5.84
CA LEU A 11 -0.99 5.71 -6.17
C LEU A 11 -1.38 6.42 -7.47
N THR A 12 -1.81 5.65 -8.47
CA THR A 12 -2.30 6.18 -9.74
C THR A 12 -3.57 7.01 -9.53
N SER A 13 -4.53 6.49 -8.77
CA SER A 13 -5.76 7.21 -8.42
C SER A 13 -5.46 8.50 -7.67
N ILE A 14 -4.54 8.47 -6.69
CA ILE A 14 -4.13 9.67 -5.96
C ILE A 14 -3.48 10.69 -6.93
N SER A 15 -2.68 10.24 -7.91
CA SER A 15 -2.07 11.16 -8.89
C SER A 15 -3.14 11.88 -9.74
N ILE A 16 -4.18 11.16 -10.16
CA ILE A 16 -5.31 11.70 -10.93
C ILE A 16 -6.10 12.70 -10.08
N GLU A 17 -6.39 12.33 -8.83
CA GLU A 17 -7.07 13.21 -7.86
C GLU A 17 -6.31 14.53 -7.69
N ARG A 18 -4.98 14.45 -7.55
CA ARG A 18 -4.12 15.63 -7.40
C ARG A 18 -4.10 16.48 -8.66
N TRP A 19 -4.06 15.86 -9.83
CA TRP A 19 -4.12 16.58 -11.09
C TRP A 19 -5.42 17.36 -11.24
N PHE A 20 -6.58 16.71 -11.06
CA PHE A 20 -7.87 17.41 -11.09
C PHE A 20 -7.97 18.52 -10.04
N ALA A 21 -7.55 18.25 -8.81
CA ALA A 21 -7.61 19.24 -7.74
C ALA A 21 -6.72 20.47 -7.99
N ILE A 22 -5.60 20.34 -8.70
CA ILE A 22 -4.67 21.46 -8.96
C ILE A 22 -4.98 22.15 -10.28
N CYS A 23 -5.28 21.39 -11.33
CA CYS A 23 -5.39 21.89 -12.69
C CYS A 23 -6.83 22.18 -13.14
N GLN A 24 -7.82 21.62 -12.44
CA GLN A 24 -9.24 21.75 -12.75
C GLN A 24 -10.07 21.99 -11.47
N PRO A 25 -9.79 23.07 -10.73
CA PRO A 25 -10.38 23.29 -9.40
C PRO A 25 -11.91 23.48 -9.41
N LEU A 26 -12.50 23.93 -10.53
CA LEU A 26 -13.93 24.26 -10.62
C LEU A 26 -14.82 23.06 -10.99
N THR A 27 -14.27 22.01 -11.63
CA THR A 27 -15.04 20.84 -12.06
C THR A 27 -14.92 19.67 -11.07
N PHE A 28 -13.92 19.69 -10.19
CA PHE A 28 -13.59 18.57 -9.33
C PHE A 28 -14.08 18.75 -7.89
N GLN A 29 -15.22 18.12 -7.59
CA GLN A 29 -15.67 17.91 -6.22
C GLN A 29 -15.45 16.45 -5.80
N GLN A 30 -14.55 16.27 -4.83
CA GLN A 30 -14.36 14.96 -4.20
C GLN A 30 -15.57 14.64 -3.31
N THR A 31 -16.31 13.60 -3.68
CA THR A 31 -17.40 13.08 -2.86
C THR A 31 -16.99 11.77 -2.21
N LYS A 32 -17.43 11.55 -0.97
CA LYS A 32 -17.16 10.29 -0.23
C LYS A 32 -17.59 9.07 -1.04
N LYS A 33 -18.73 9.15 -1.74
CA LYS A 33 -19.24 8.08 -2.60
C LYS A 33 -18.25 7.72 -3.71
N ARG A 34 -17.67 8.70 -4.42
CA ARG A 34 -16.68 8.46 -5.49
C ARG A 34 -15.41 7.79 -4.96
N VAL A 35 -14.92 8.23 -3.79
CA VAL A 35 -13.74 7.62 -3.15
C VAL A 35 -14.00 6.17 -2.78
N ILE A 36 -15.15 5.87 -2.16
CA ILE A 36 -15.51 4.49 -1.78
C ILE A 36 -15.61 3.59 -3.02
N ILE A 37 -16.30 4.04 -4.07
CA ILE A 37 -16.42 3.29 -5.33
C ILE A 37 -15.03 3.01 -5.92
N CYS A 38 -14.14 4.01 -5.94
CA CYS A 38 -12.78 3.85 -6.44
C CYS A 38 -11.99 2.81 -5.63
N VAL A 39 -12.04 2.87 -4.30
CA VAL A 39 -11.34 1.90 -3.44
C VAL A 39 -11.88 0.49 -3.68
N VAL A 40 -13.20 0.29 -3.72
CA VAL A 40 -13.81 -1.02 -3.98
C VAL A 40 -13.37 -1.55 -5.36
N ALA A 41 -13.40 -0.71 -6.39
CA ALA A 41 -12.95 -1.10 -7.73
C ALA A 41 -11.48 -1.55 -7.75
N ILE A 42 -10.59 -0.83 -7.05
CA ILE A 42 -9.18 -1.19 -6.93
C ILE A 42 -9.01 -2.58 -6.32
N TRP A 43 -9.72 -2.87 -5.23
CA TRP A 43 -9.65 -4.17 -4.57
C TRP A 43 -10.19 -5.30 -5.45
N VAL A 44 -11.30 -5.07 -6.15
CA VAL A 44 -11.88 -6.05 -7.08
C VAL A 44 -10.90 -6.35 -8.21
N ILE A 45 -10.35 -5.33 -8.87
CA ILE A 45 -9.38 -5.48 -9.95
C ILE A 45 -8.13 -6.22 -9.47
N ALA A 46 -7.61 -5.89 -8.29
CA ALA A 46 -6.41 -6.51 -7.74
C ALA A 46 -6.60 -8.02 -7.43
N ASN A 47 -7.79 -8.40 -6.95
CA ASN A 47 -8.13 -9.80 -6.73
C ASN A 47 -8.27 -10.53 -8.05
N LEU A 48 -9.03 -9.97 -9.01
CA LEU A 48 -9.19 -10.55 -10.34
C LEU A 48 -7.86 -10.77 -11.05
N ALA A 49 -6.94 -9.80 -11.00
CA ALA A 49 -5.59 -9.90 -11.56
C ALA A 49 -4.68 -10.92 -10.82
N SER A 50 -5.09 -11.41 -9.65
CA SER A 50 -4.32 -12.42 -8.91
C SER A 50 -4.83 -13.84 -9.12
N ILE A 51 -6.08 -14.00 -9.55
CA ILE A 51 -6.74 -15.31 -9.73
C ILE A 51 -6.03 -16.21 -10.76
N PRO A 52 -5.69 -15.76 -11.98
CA PRO A 52 -5.09 -16.64 -13.00
C PRO A 52 -3.77 -17.27 -12.53
N ARG A 53 -2.99 -16.53 -11.74
CA ARG A 53 -1.74 -17.03 -11.16
C ARG A 53 -1.95 -18.20 -10.20
N LEU A 54 -3.09 -18.27 -9.51
CA LEU A 54 -3.40 -19.40 -8.63
C LEU A 54 -3.64 -20.69 -9.41
N PHE A 55 -4.25 -20.59 -10.59
CA PHE A 55 -4.56 -21.74 -11.44
C PHE A 55 -3.38 -22.17 -12.34
N MET A 56 -2.47 -21.25 -12.66
CA MET A 56 -1.28 -21.53 -13.48
C MET A 56 -0.16 -22.22 -12.70
N MET A 57 -0.12 -22.09 -11.37
CA MET A 57 0.92 -22.70 -10.52
C MET A 57 0.55 -24.14 -10.18
N GLN A 58 1.52 -25.06 -10.30
CA GLN A 58 1.38 -26.46 -9.91
C GLN A 58 2.49 -26.83 -8.93
N GLU A 59 2.14 -27.62 -7.92
CA GLU A 59 3.11 -28.18 -6.96
C GLU A 59 3.82 -29.37 -7.59
N PHE A 60 5.16 -29.35 -7.56
CA PHE A 60 5.98 -30.51 -7.89
C PHE A 60 6.61 -31.04 -6.60
N HIS A 61 6.49 -32.34 -6.39
CA HIS A 61 7.21 -33.07 -5.35
C HIS A 61 8.48 -33.65 -5.97
N ASP A 62 9.64 -33.07 -5.64
CA ASP A 62 10.92 -33.68 -6.00
C ASP A 62 11.19 -34.86 -5.07
N ASN A 63 11.16 -36.09 -5.62
CA ASN A 63 11.50 -37.32 -4.89
C ASN A 63 13.03 -37.49 -4.75
N LEU A 64 13.78 -36.42 -4.45
CA LEU A 64 15.24 -36.43 -4.45
C LEU A 64 15.88 -37.03 -3.18
N PHE A 65 15.08 -37.42 -2.18
CA PHE A 65 15.59 -37.98 -0.91
C PHE A 65 14.98 -39.35 -0.59
N PRO A 66 15.71 -40.25 0.10
CA PRO A 66 15.20 -41.55 0.54
C PRO A 66 13.93 -41.39 1.38
N PRO A 67 13.05 -42.42 1.44
CA PRO A 67 11.69 -42.34 2.02
C PRO A 67 11.62 -41.91 3.49
N ASN A 68 12.76 -41.79 4.18
CA ASN A 68 12.87 -41.48 5.60
C ASN A 68 13.28 -40.02 5.88
N VAL A 69 13.48 -39.18 4.85
CA VAL A 69 13.75 -37.75 5.02
C VAL A 69 12.74 -36.94 4.20
N THR A 70 11.64 -36.54 4.83
CA THR A 70 10.72 -35.55 4.27
C THR A 70 11.36 -34.16 4.36
N VAL A 71 12.25 -33.82 3.43
CA VAL A 71 12.50 -32.40 3.15
C VAL A 71 11.33 -31.93 2.31
N LEU A 72 10.41 -31.18 2.92
CA LEU A 72 9.27 -30.57 2.27
C LEU A 72 9.72 -29.39 1.38
N LEU A 73 10.57 -29.65 0.39
CA LEU A 73 10.87 -28.69 -0.67
C LEU A 73 9.81 -28.86 -1.76
N THR A 74 8.59 -28.41 -1.46
CA THR A 74 7.53 -28.31 -2.47
C THR A 74 7.88 -27.13 -3.37
N THR A 75 8.31 -27.41 -4.60
CA THR A 75 8.64 -26.38 -5.58
C THR A 75 7.38 -26.07 -6.38
N CYS A 76 6.95 -24.81 -6.36
CA CYS A 76 5.83 -24.34 -7.19
C CYS A 76 6.36 -23.85 -8.54
N ALA A 77 6.01 -24.55 -9.62
CA ALA A 77 6.36 -24.16 -10.98
C ALA A 77 5.10 -24.04 -11.84
N PRO A 78 5.08 -23.14 -12.84
CA PRO A 78 3.92 -23.01 -13.71
C PRO A 78 3.71 -24.28 -14.54
N ARG A 79 2.44 -24.68 -14.72
CA ARG A 79 2.07 -25.84 -15.57
C ARG A 79 2.50 -25.65 -17.03
N ASP A 80 2.44 -24.41 -17.50
CA ASP A 80 2.89 -23.99 -18.83
C ASP A 80 3.70 -22.69 -18.67
N GLU A 81 5.01 -22.80 -18.89
CA GLU A 81 5.94 -21.66 -18.77
C GLU A 81 5.63 -20.55 -19.79
N SER A 82 5.09 -20.90 -20.95
CA SER A 82 4.82 -19.93 -22.02
C SER A 82 3.60 -19.07 -21.70
N GLU A 83 2.52 -19.67 -21.22
CA GLU A 83 1.31 -18.97 -20.80
C GLU A 83 1.55 -18.16 -19.51
N ALA A 84 2.31 -18.71 -18.57
CA ALA A 84 2.74 -17.98 -17.38
C ALA A 84 3.60 -16.75 -17.74
N ARG A 85 4.53 -16.87 -18.69
CA ARG A 85 5.36 -15.75 -19.16
C ARG A 85 4.51 -14.64 -19.79
N LYS A 86 3.57 -14.99 -20.68
CA LYS A 86 2.66 -14.03 -21.31
C LYS A 86 1.84 -13.29 -20.26
N TYR A 87 1.34 -14.01 -19.26
CA TYR A 87 0.56 -13.43 -18.17
C TYR A 87 1.38 -12.49 -17.28
N GLU A 88 2.60 -12.87 -16.90
CA GLU A 88 3.51 -12.02 -16.12
C GLU A 88 3.89 -10.74 -16.91
N ILE A 89 4.16 -10.85 -18.22
CA ILE A 89 4.38 -9.68 -19.08
C ILE A 89 3.15 -8.78 -19.11
N PHE A 90 1.95 -9.34 -19.27
CA PHE A 90 0.70 -8.59 -19.24
C PHE A 90 0.54 -7.83 -17.91
N LEU A 91 0.79 -8.48 -16.77
CA LEU A 91 0.72 -7.85 -15.45
C LEU A 91 1.71 -6.69 -15.32
N VAL A 92 2.94 -6.85 -15.81
CA VAL A 92 3.94 -5.77 -15.84
C VAL A 92 3.44 -4.61 -16.70
N VAL A 93 2.93 -4.86 -17.90
CA VAL A 93 2.44 -3.77 -18.75
C VAL A 93 1.25 -3.06 -18.10
N ALA A 94 0.24 -3.82 -17.67
CA ALA A 94 -1.02 -3.29 -17.15
C ALA A 94 -0.88 -2.59 -15.78
N PHE A 95 -0.04 -3.12 -14.89
CA PHE A 95 0.09 -2.65 -13.51
C PHE A 95 1.44 -2.05 -13.17
N PHE A 96 2.33 -1.86 -14.15
CA PHE A 96 3.59 -1.13 -13.97
C PHE A 96 3.74 -0.05 -15.03
N ALA A 97 3.83 -0.42 -16.31
CA ALA A 97 4.12 0.53 -17.40
C ALA A 97 2.99 1.56 -17.63
N VAL A 98 1.74 1.11 -17.71
CA VAL A 98 0.59 2.01 -17.91
C VAL A 98 0.40 2.97 -16.72
N PRO A 99 0.40 2.50 -15.46
CA PRO A 99 0.39 3.38 -14.28
C PRO A 99 1.52 4.41 -14.26
N ILE A 100 2.74 4.02 -14.65
CA ILE A 100 3.88 4.95 -14.78
C ILE A 100 3.55 6.07 -15.75
N ALA A 101 3.08 5.72 -16.95
CA ALA A 101 2.77 6.70 -17.98
C ALA A 101 1.69 7.69 -17.50
N ILE A 102 0.63 7.18 -16.86
CA ILE A 102 -0.45 8.00 -16.29
C ILE A 102 0.09 8.93 -15.20
N MET A 103 0.86 8.41 -14.25
CA MET A 103 1.42 9.22 -13.16
C MET A 103 2.40 10.26 -13.70
N GLY A 104 3.28 9.89 -14.62
CA GLY A 104 4.23 10.80 -15.27
C GLY A 104 3.52 11.94 -16.02
N TYR A 105 2.49 11.60 -16.81
CA TYR A 105 1.63 12.59 -17.46
C TYR A 105 0.96 13.52 -16.45
N ASN A 106 0.32 12.99 -15.41
CA ASN A 106 -0.37 13.80 -14.41
C ASN A 106 0.59 14.76 -13.69
N TYR A 107 1.79 14.31 -13.31
CA TYR A 107 2.76 15.17 -12.63
C TYR A 107 3.40 16.21 -13.54
N THR A 108 3.65 15.89 -14.81
CA THR A 108 4.10 16.87 -15.80
C THR A 108 3.01 17.91 -16.06
N ALA A 109 1.75 17.50 -16.22
CA ALA A 109 0.62 18.40 -16.36
C ALA A 109 0.45 19.32 -15.14
N ILE A 110 0.61 18.79 -13.91
CA ILE A 110 0.65 19.61 -12.68
C ILE A 110 1.76 20.65 -12.74
N ALA A 111 2.97 20.28 -13.18
CA ALA A 111 4.08 21.23 -13.29
C ALA A 111 3.79 22.36 -14.29
N VAL A 112 3.23 22.02 -15.46
CA VAL A 112 2.86 22.99 -16.50
C VAL A 112 1.74 23.92 -16.03
N CYS A 113 0.69 23.37 -15.42
CA CYS A 113 -0.43 24.17 -14.90
C CYS A 113 0.03 25.17 -13.84
N LEU A 114 0.94 24.76 -12.96
CA LEU A 114 1.50 25.63 -11.93
C LEU A 114 2.36 26.75 -12.53
N TRP A 115 3.13 26.46 -13.58
CA TRP A 115 3.92 27.48 -14.28
C TRP A 115 3.01 28.51 -14.94
N SER A 116 1.96 28.08 -15.64
CA SER A 116 0.99 28.96 -16.30
C SER A 116 0.20 29.82 -15.29
N SER A 117 -0.20 29.25 -14.15
CA SER A 117 -0.90 30.00 -13.09
C SER A 117 -0.03 31.02 -12.37
N SER A 118 1.28 30.80 -12.27
CA SER A 118 2.22 31.79 -11.70
C SER A 118 2.25 33.10 -12.50
N SER A 119 1.96 33.05 -13.79
CA SER A 119 1.85 34.23 -14.65
C SER A 119 0.52 34.95 -14.48
N SER A 120 -0.58 34.20 -14.33
CA SER A 120 -1.94 34.73 -14.18
C SER A 120 -2.23 35.29 -12.77
N THR A 121 -1.57 34.73 -11.74
CA THR A 121 -1.79 35.13 -10.33
C THR A 121 -1.27 36.54 -10.03
N LYS A 122 -0.42 37.13 -10.87
CA LYS A 122 0.10 38.50 -10.69
C LYS A 122 -0.98 39.61 -10.72
N GLN A 123 -2.21 39.31 -11.12
CA GLN A 123 -3.30 40.29 -11.25
C GLN A 123 -4.32 40.30 -10.10
N LEU A 124 -4.25 39.37 -9.14
CA LEU A 124 -5.16 39.33 -7.98
C LEU A 124 -4.59 40.15 -6.81
N THR A 125 -5.42 40.84 -6.04
CA THR A 125 -4.98 41.74 -4.95
C THR A 125 -4.91 41.05 -3.57
N GLY A 126 -3.75 41.15 -2.93
CA GLY A 126 -3.54 41.26 -1.47
C GLY A 126 -3.91 40.08 -0.56
N GLY A 127 -5.21 39.84 -0.35
CA GLY A 127 -5.72 38.93 0.69
C GLY A 127 -6.08 37.53 0.18
N ASP A 128 -6.99 37.47 -0.79
CA ASP A 128 -7.47 36.19 -1.36
C ASP A 128 -6.39 35.49 -2.18
N GLN A 129 -5.52 36.27 -2.83
CA GLN A 129 -4.36 35.76 -3.56
C GLN A 129 -3.41 34.99 -2.63
N GLN A 130 -3.13 35.52 -1.43
CA GLN A 130 -2.21 34.90 -0.47
C GLN A 130 -2.76 33.56 0.04
N ALA A 131 -4.08 33.49 0.30
CA ALA A 131 -4.75 32.27 0.74
C ALA A 131 -4.76 31.18 -0.37
N ILE A 132 -5.07 31.57 -1.62
CA ILE A 132 -5.09 30.65 -2.77
C ILE A 132 -3.67 30.12 -3.05
N VAL A 133 -2.66 31.00 -3.08
CA VAL A 133 -1.26 30.62 -3.29
C VAL A 133 -0.79 29.66 -2.18
N SER A 134 -1.14 29.94 -0.93
CA SER A 134 -0.79 29.07 0.20
C SER A 134 -1.42 27.67 0.08
N GLN A 135 -2.69 27.58 -0.35
CA GLN A 135 -3.35 26.30 -0.62
C GLN A 135 -2.70 25.53 -1.78
N LEU A 136 -2.35 26.21 -2.88
CA LEU A 136 -1.66 25.61 -4.02
C LEU A 136 -0.26 25.09 -3.64
N MET A 137 0.51 25.85 -2.85
CA MET A 137 1.81 25.42 -2.34
C MET A 137 1.71 24.16 -1.46
N ALA A 138 0.69 24.07 -0.62
CA ALA A 138 0.42 22.88 0.19
C ALA A 138 0.07 21.66 -0.67
N ARG A 139 -0.75 21.83 -1.72
CA ARG A 139 -1.08 20.78 -2.70
C ARG A 139 0.18 20.34 -3.47
N ARG A 140 1.04 21.27 -3.89
CA ARG A 140 2.31 21.00 -4.55
C ARG A 140 3.26 20.17 -3.70
N ARG A 141 3.42 20.51 -2.42
CA ARG A 141 4.26 19.73 -1.48
C ARG A 141 3.79 18.29 -1.40
N THR A 142 2.47 18.08 -1.38
CA THR A 142 1.87 16.75 -1.39
C THR A 142 2.13 16.02 -2.72
N ALA A 143 1.99 16.70 -3.86
CA ALA A 143 2.31 16.11 -5.17
C ALA A 143 3.79 15.72 -5.30
N LYS A 144 4.73 16.59 -4.89
CA LYS A 144 6.17 16.30 -4.90
C LYS A 144 6.52 15.08 -4.05
N MET A 145 5.86 14.94 -2.91
CA MET A 145 6.02 13.77 -2.07
C MET A 145 5.51 12.49 -2.75
N LEU A 146 4.38 12.53 -3.44
CA LEU A 146 3.84 11.38 -4.15
C LEU A 146 4.75 10.94 -5.31
N VAL A 147 5.43 11.89 -5.99
CA VAL A 147 6.48 11.56 -6.97
C VAL A 147 7.59 10.71 -6.33
N VAL A 148 8.02 11.04 -5.12
CA VAL A 148 9.03 10.24 -4.39
C VAL A 148 8.48 8.86 -4.05
N VAL A 149 7.23 8.75 -3.58
CA VAL A 149 6.59 7.44 -3.31
C VAL A 149 6.61 6.56 -4.56
N VAL A 150 6.28 7.15 -5.71
CA VAL A 150 6.25 6.47 -7.01
C VAL A 150 7.65 6.00 -7.43
N ILE A 151 8.68 6.84 -7.30
CA ILE A 151 10.07 6.45 -7.60
C ILE A 151 10.51 5.27 -6.72
N VAL A 152 10.28 5.35 -5.41
CA VAL A 152 10.73 4.28 -4.50
C VAL A 152 9.96 3.00 -4.72
N PHE A 153 8.66 3.08 -5.00
CA PHE A 153 7.88 1.92 -5.43
C PHE A 153 8.59 1.22 -6.61
N PHE A 154 8.98 1.95 -7.65
CA PHE A 154 9.67 1.33 -8.79
C PHE A 154 11.02 0.74 -8.45
N LEU A 155 11.83 1.41 -7.63
CA LEU A 155 13.13 0.87 -7.21
C LEU A 155 12.98 -0.42 -6.38
N CYS A 156 11.89 -0.58 -5.64
CA CYS A 156 11.58 -1.80 -4.90
C CYS A 156 11.08 -2.95 -5.79
N PHE A 157 10.39 -2.66 -6.89
CA PHE A 157 9.73 -3.69 -7.72
C PHE A 157 10.46 -4.04 -9.02
N LEU A 158 11.12 -3.07 -9.65
CA LEU A 158 11.81 -3.25 -10.93
C LEU A 158 12.85 -4.38 -10.90
N PRO A 159 13.70 -4.51 -9.85
CA PRO A 159 14.70 -5.57 -9.80
C PRO A 159 14.07 -6.96 -9.83
N ASN A 160 12.96 -7.16 -9.11
CA ASN A 160 12.24 -8.43 -9.07
C ASN A 160 11.57 -8.76 -10.41
N TYR A 161 10.98 -7.77 -11.11
CA TYR A 161 10.41 -8.01 -12.43
C TYR A 161 11.46 -8.36 -13.48
N ILE A 162 12.58 -7.62 -13.50
CA ILE A 162 13.71 -7.92 -14.40
C ILE A 162 14.26 -9.32 -14.12
N TRP A 163 14.48 -9.64 -12.83
CA TRP A 163 14.99 -10.95 -12.42
C TRP A 163 14.07 -12.10 -12.83
N ASN A 164 12.75 -11.96 -12.61
CA ASN A 164 11.77 -12.97 -13.02
C ASN A 164 11.74 -13.16 -14.55
N ILE A 165 11.81 -12.08 -15.33
CA ILE A 165 11.87 -12.17 -16.80
C ILE A 165 13.16 -12.87 -17.24
N LEU A 166 14.31 -12.55 -16.65
CA LEU A 166 15.59 -13.19 -16.99
C LEU A 166 15.61 -14.68 -16.67
N ARG A 167 15.13 -15.08 -15.49
CA ARG A 167 15.03 -16.49 -15.07
C ARG A 167 14.10 -17.28 -15.99
N HIS A 168 13.00 -16.68 -16.44
CA HIS A 168 12.06 -17.34 -17.35
C HIS A 168 12.49 -17.29 -18.82
N SER A 169 13.29 -16.30 -19.24
CA SER A 169 13.68 -16.11 -20.65
C SER A 169 14.89 -16.96 -21.05
N THR A 170 15.71 -17.36 -20.09
CA THR A 170 16.80 -18.29 -20.33
C THR A 170 16.27 -19.69 -20.01
N ASN A 171 16.15 -20.58 -21.01
CA ASN A 171 15.79 -22.00 -20.80
C ASN A 171 16.92 -22.78 -20.09
N VAL A 172 17.69 -22.10 -19.25
CA VAL A 172 18.92 -22.57 -18.62
C VAL A 172 18.66 -22.53 -17.12
N ASN A 173 18.87 -23.65 -16.44
CA ASN A 173 18.85 -23.69 -14.97
C ASN A 173 20.02 -22.85 -14.42
N LEU A 174 19.80 -21.55 -14.28
CA LEU A 174 20.76 -20.60 -13.69
C LEU A 174 21.19 -21.05 -12.29
N GLU A 175 20.30 -21.72 -11.56
CA GLU A 175 20.58 -22.30 -10.23
C GLU A 175 21.65 -23.39 -10.24
N SER A 176 21.80 -24.16 -11.33
CA SER A 176 22.86 -25.16 -11.44
C SER A 176 24.21 -24.58 -11.90
N ILE A 177 24.23 -23.34 -12.37
CA ILE A 177 25.41 -22.70 -12.99
C ILE A 177 26.05 -21.66 -12.06
N ASN A 178 25.27 -21.01 -11.19
CA ASN A 178 25.75 -19.92 -10.36
C ASN A 178 25.14 -19.95 -8.95
N GLU A 179 25.97 -20.19 -7.93
CA GLU A 179 25.58 -20.22 -6.51
C GLU A 179 24.98 -18.89 -6.02
N SER A 180 25.17 -17.79 -6.75
CA SER A 180 24.61 -16.48 -6.40
C SER A 180 23.12 -16.34 -6.72
N VAL A 181 22.53 -17.24 -7.51
CA VAL A 181 21.14 -17.13 -8.02
C VAL A 181 20.08 -17.18 -6.90
N PRO A 182 20.18 -18.07 -5.89
CA PRO A 182 19.31 -18.02 -4.72
C PRO A 182 19.45 -16.70 -3.93
N ALA A 183 20.67 -16.20 -3.76
CA ALA A 183 20.93 -14.95 -3.04
C ALA A 183 20.30 -13.74 -3.76
N ILE A 184 20.44 -13.63 -5.08
CA ILE A 184 19.84 -12.56 -5.88
C ILE A 184 18.31 -12.66 -5.84
N THR A 185 17.75 -13.87 -5.90
CA THR A 185 16.30 -14.10 -5.75
C THR A 185 15.80 -13.62 -4.38
N LEU A 186 16.52 -13.93 -3.30
CA LEU A 186 16.17 -13.46 -1.95
C LEU A 186 16.25 -11.94 -1.84
N ILE A 187 17.30 -11.31 -2.37
CA ILE A 187 17.49 -9.85 -2.32
C ILE A 187 16.37 -9.13 -3.09
N THR A 188 16.06 -9.59 -4.30
CA THR A 188 15.00 -9.00 -5.12
C THR A 188 13.61 -9.16 -4.49
N GLN A 189 13.34 -10.28 -3.83
CA GLN A 189 12.12 -10.49 -3.03
C GLN A 189 12.08 -9.59 -1.79
N LEU A 190 13.19 -9.42 -1.08
CA LEU A 190 13.28 -8.56 0.10
C LEU A 190 12.99 -7.09 -0.25
N LEU A 191 13.47 -6.63 -1.40
CA LEU A 191 13.17 -5.30 -1.94
C LEU A 191 11.66 -5.10 -2.15
N VAL A 192 10.97 -6.10 -2.71
CA VAL A 192 9.52 -6.07 -2.88
C VAL A 192 8.79 -5.97 -1.54
N TYR A 193 9.20 -6.73 -0.53
CA TYR A 193 8.58 -6.67 0.79
C TYR A 193 8.80 -5.32 1.49
N THR A 194 9.95 -4.70 1.25
CA THR A 194 10.31 -3.39 1.83
C THR A 194 9.35 -2.27 1.38
N ASN A 195 8.70 -2.40 0.22
CA ASN A 195 7.72 -1.43 -0.27
C ASN A 195 6.62 -1.11 0.76
N SER A 196 6.21 -2.08 1.57
CA SER A 196 5.20 -1.88 2.61
C SER A 196 5.69 -0.91 3.71
N CYS A 197 6.96 -1.01 4.09
CA CYS A 197 7.61 -0.18 5.11
C CYS A 197 7.92 1.23 4.59
N THR A 198 8.16 1.36 3.28
CA THR A 198 8.49 2.63 2.63
C THR A 198 7.36 3.65 2.77
N ASN A 199 6.09 3.21 2.71
CA ASN A 199 4.94 4.09 2.78
C ASN A 199 4.97 4.98 4.05
N PRO A 200 4.89 4.46 5.29
CA PRO A 200 5.02 5.27 6.51
C PRO A 200 6.27 6.14 6.57
N ILE A 201 7.42 5.66 6.10
CA ILE A 201 8.69 6.40 6.12
C ILE A 201 8.56 7.66 5.25
N ILE A 202 8.12 7.52 3.99
CA ILE A 202 7.96 8.67 3.09
C ILE A 202 6.89 9.62 3.61
N TYR A 203 5.76 9.10 4.12
CA TYR A 203 4.72 9.94 4.72
C TYR A 203 5.21 10.70 5.95
N ASN A 204 6.05 10.09 6.78
CA ASN A 204 6.63 10.76 7.94
C ASN A 204 7.62 11.86 7.52
N PHE A 205 8.55 11.60 6.60
CA PHE A 205 9.53 12.61 6.22
C PHE A 205 8.94 13.79 5.45
N MET A 206 7.96 13.55 4.58
CA MET A 206 7.54 14.55 3.58
C MET A 206 6.15 15.16 3.83
N SER A 207 5.25 14.50 4.57
CA SER A 207 3.92 15.02 4.90
C SER A 207 3.86 15.61 6.31
N GLY A 208 3.80 16.94 6.39
CA GLY A 208 3.61 17.65 7.66
C GLY A 208 2.27 17.31 8.35
N LYS A 209 1.21 17.09 7.55
CA LYS A 209 -0.10 16.66 8.07
C LYS A 209 -0.03 15.26 8.65
N PHE A 210 0.59 14.31 7.93
CA PHE A 210 0.75 12.93 8.42
C PHE A 210 1.57 12.89 9.72
N ARG A 211 2.68 13.64 9.81
CA ARG A 211 3.45 13.74 11.06
C ARG A 211 2.64 14.27 12.24
N LYS A 212 1.73 15.21 12.00
CA LYS A 212 0.87 15.78 13.05
C LYS A 212 -0.12 14.74 13.56
N GLU A 213 -0.81 14.06 12.65
CA GLU A 213 -1.75 12.99 13.00
C GLU A 213 -1.05 11.78 13.64
N PHE A 214 0.09 11.36 13.09
CA PHE A 214 0.91 10.28 13.65
C PHE A 214 1.39 10.59 15.07
N ARG A 215 1.87 11.82 15.33
CA ARG A 215 2.22 12.26 16.69
C ARG A 215 1.00 12.31 17.62
N SER A 216 -0.16 12.72 17.13
CA SER A 216 -1.40 12.73 17.91
C SER A 216 -1.82 11.31 18.31
N ALA A 217 -1.77 10.36 17.37
CA ALA A 217 -2.03 8.95 17.62
C ALA A 217 -1.02 8.34 18.60
N CYS A 218 0.28 8.57 18.41
CA CYS A 218 1.31 8.09 19.34
C CYS A 218 1.19 8.73 20.73
N ALA A 219 0.84 10.02 20.83
CA ALA A 219 0.59 10.68 22.11
C ALA A 219 -0.69 10.20 22.80
N CYS A 220 -1.69 9.73 22.04
CA CYS A 220 -2.86 9.05 22.57
C CYS A 220 -2.47 7.66 23.11
N CYS A 221 -1.73 6.86 22.35
CA CYS A 221 -1.22 5.55 22.80
C CYS A 221 -0.32 5.66 24.04
N LEU A 222 0.59 6.64 24.09
CA LEU A 222 1.45 6.89 25.26
C LEU A 222 0.66 7.37 26.49
N ARG A 223 -0.45 8.10 26.28
CA ARG A 223 -1.36 8.49 27.37
C ARG A 223 -2.19 7.30 27.87
N CYS A 224 -2.68 6.43 26.98
CA CYS A 224 -3.37 5.19 27.34
C CYS A 224 -2.43 4.20 28.06
N LEU A 225 -1.16 4.12 27.64
CA LEU A 225 -0.14 3.31 28.33
C LEU A 225 0.21 3.87 29.72
N LYS A 226 0.20 5.20 29.90
CA LYS A 226 0.37 5.83 31.23
C LYS A 226 -0.84 5.68 32.16
N GLN A 227 -2.05 5.44 31.62
CA GLN A 227 -3.25 5.20 32.42
C GLN A 227 -3.38 3.76 32.95
N LYS A 228 -2.61 2.80 32.41
CA LYS A 228 -2.44 1.49 33.04
C LYS A 228 -1.41 1.55 34.19
N LYS A 229 -1.78 2.18 35.31
CA LYS A 229 -1.19 1.86 36.63
C LYS A 229 -2.00 0.72 37.29
N PRO A 230 -1.40 -0.16 38.10
CA PRO A 230 -1.96 -1.47 38.42
C PRO A 230 -3.18 -1.38 39.35
N LEU A 231 -4.18 -2.20 39.06
CA LEU A 231 -5.43 -2.42 39.79
C LEU A 231 -5.16 -3.15 41.13
N HIS A 232 -4.47 -2.53 42.09
CA HIS A 232 -4.18 -3.15 43.40
C HIS A 232 -4.50 -2.22 44.59
N SER A 233 -5.54 -1.40 44.51
CA SER A 233 -5.91 -0.56 45.68
C SER A 233 -7.41 -0.28 45.85
N GLN A 234 -8.30 -1.15 45.37
CA GLN A 234 -9.76 -0.99 45.59
C GLN A 234 -10.46 -2.25 46.13
N ILE A 235 -9.72 -3.25 46.63
CA ILE A 235 -10.34 -4.50 47.15
C ILE A 235 -10.75 -4.39 48.63
N HIS A 236 -10.44 -3.30 49.35
CA HIS A 236 -10.64 -3.26 50.81
C HIS A 236 -11.94 -2.60 51.32
N GLU A 237 -12.94 -2.36 50.48
CA GLU A 237 -14.17 -1.66 50.90
C GLU A 237 -15.47 -2.22 50.30
N MET A 238 -15.60 -3.54 50.19
CA MET A 238 -16.91 -4.18 49.94
C MET A 238 -17.15 -5.32 50.92
N GLU A 239 -17.71 -4.97 52.07
CA GLU A 239 -18.43 -5.92 52.93
C GLU A 239 -19.77 -6.30 52.26
N PRO A 240 -20.18 -7.58 52.23
CA PRO A 240 -21.27 -8.02 51.37
C PRO A 240 -22.63 -7.98 52.09
N LEU A 241 -23.50 -7.05 51.67
CA LEU A 241 -24.92 -7.03 52.04
C LEU A 241 -25.76 -7.87 51.06
N SER A 242 -25.86 -9.18 51.28
CA SER A 242 -27.03 -9.97 50.82
C SER A 242 -27.19 -11.30 51.57
N THR A 243 -27.72 -11.25 52.79
CA THR A 243 -28.57 -12.33 53.32
C THR A 243 -29.84 -11.73 53.91
N LYS A 244 -30.73 -11.24 53.05
CA LYS A 244 -32.17 -11.15 53.34
C LYS A 244 -32.89 -12.19 52.48
N ARG A 245 -32.69 -13.44 52.85
CA ARG A 245 -33.40 -14.62 52.34
C ARG A 245 -34.57 -14.93 53.27
N GLU A 246 -35.52 -14.01 53.43
CA GLU A 246 -36.82 -14.29 54.05
C GLU A 246 -37.80 -13.20 53.60
N LEU A 247 -38.61 -13.47 52.57
CA LEU A 247 -39.88 -12.75 52.30
C LEU A 247 -40.66 -13.25 51.05
N PHE A 248 -40.20 -14.27 50.32
CA PHE A 248 -40.86 -14.72 49.08
C PHE A 248 -41.41 -16.17 49.09
N SER A 249 -41.74 -16.74 50.27
CA SER A 249 -42.33 -18.10 50.39
C SER A 249 -43.63 -18.17 51.23
N SER A 250 -44.43 -17.10 51.30
CA SER A 250 -45.76 -17.15 51.94
C SER A 250 -46.92 -16.61 51.09
N VAL A 251 -46.76 -16.47 49.77
CA VAL A 251 -47.89 -16.14 48.88
C VAL A 251 -47.80 -16.95 47.58
N MET A 252 -47.86 -18.27 47.69
CA MET A 252 -48.53 -19.16 46.72
C MET A 252 -48.44 -20.59 47.28
N THR A 253 -49.61 -21.12 47.65
CA THR A 253 -50.05 -22.53 47.66
C THR A 253 -49.00 -23.61 47.46
#